data_AF-A0AAW0M0S2-F1
#
_entry.id   AF-A0AAW0M0S2-F1
#
_cell.length_a   1.000
_cell.length_b   1.000
_cell.length_c   1.000
_cell.angle_alpha   90.00
_cell.angle_beta   90.00
_cell.angle_gamma   90.00
#
_symmetry.space_group_name_H-M   'P 1'
#
loop_
_entity.id
_entity.type
_entity.pdbx_description
1 polymer ?
#
loop_
_entity_poly.entity_id
_entity_poly.type
_entity_poly.pdbx_seq_one_letter_code
_entity_poly.pdbx_strand_id
1 'polypeptide(L)'
;MFCTYCNMYAMEVGNGCMVINHGIPNEIIEKVKEESFSFFGKPIFTKQQAGLGNHPLGYRHINIGSHRDMGEFEYLLLSAHPYYIAKKIHYHLL
;
A
#
# COMPACT_ATOMS: atom_id res chain seq x y z
N MET A 1 7.93 0.58 -0.32
CA MET A 1 9.08 -0.19 0.21
C MET A 1 8.57 -1.02 1.39
N PHE A 2 8.33 -2.31 1.20
CA PHE A 2 8.02 -3.23 2.30
C PHE A 2 9.32 -3.96 2.66
N CYS A 3 9.88 -3.63 3.83
CA CYS A 3 11.12 -4.23 4.30
C CYS A 3 10.84 -5.66 4.75
N THR A 4 11.45 -6.64 4.07
CA THR A 4 11.29 -8.08 4.34
C THR A 4 12.17 -8.61 5.47
N TYR A 5 12.96 -7.75 6.11
CA TYR A 5 13.84 -8.10 7.21
C TYR A 5 13.61 -7.14 8.39
N CYS A 6 12.70 -7.48 9.30
CA CYS A 6 12.84 -7.05 10.68
C CYS A 6 13.84 -7.98 11.36
N ASN A 7 15.13 -7.81 11.03
CA ASN A 7 16.22 -8.22 11.91
C ASN A 7 16.93 -6.94 12.37
N MET A 8 17.01 -6.83 13.69
CA MET A 8 17.07 -5.59 14.44
C MET A 8 18.49 -4.99 14.46
N TYR A 9 18.65 -3.79 13.91
CA TYR A 9 19.47 -2.74 14.51
C TYR A 9 18.66 -1.45 14.44
N ALA A 10 18.40 -0.84 15.59
CA ALA A 10 17.84 0.49 15.66
C ALA A 10 18.82 1.44 14.96
N MET A 11 18.53 1.79 13.72
CA MET A 11 19.29 2.78 12.98
C MET A 11 18.71 4.14 13.39
N GLU A 12 19.39 4.83 14.30
CA GLU A 12 19.21 6.27 14.51
C GLU A 12 19.73 7.00 13.25
N VAL A 13 18.94 7.01 12.19
CA VAL A 13 19.17 7.93 11.07
C VAL A 13 17.81 8.47 10.62
N GLY A 14 17.46 9.63 11.17
CA GLY A 14 16.21 10.34 10.87
C GLY A 14 15.16 10.18 11.96
N ASN A 15 14.28 11.17 12.09
CA ASN A 15 13.31 11.37 13.18
C ASN A 15 12.19 10.30 13.30
N GLY A 16 12.42 9.05 12.90
CA GLY A 16 11.43 7.96 12.91
C GLY A 16 11.79 6.87 13.91
N CYS A 17 10.79 6.37 14.65
CA CYS A 17 10.93 5.23 15.54
C CYS A 17 10.50 3.94 14.85
N MET A 18 11.27 2.86 15.02
CA MET A 18 10.85 1.51 14.66
C MET A 18 10.12 0.88 15.85
N VAL A 19 8.88 0.42 15.64
CA VAL A 19 8.08 -0.24 16.69
C VAL A 19 8.18 -1.75 16.53
N ILE A 20 8.79 -2.41 17.51
CA ILE A 20 8.84 -3.87 17.63
C ILE A 20 7.86 -4.34 18.71
N ASN A 21 7.50 -5.63 18.72
CA ASN A 21 6.51 -6.21 19.65
C ASN A 21 5.14 -5.50 19.63
N HIS A 22 4.70 -5.03 18.46
CA HIS A 22 3.46 -4.26 18.26
C HIS A 22 2.17 -5.07 18.51
N GLY A 23 2.25 -6.37 18.82
CA GLY A 23 1.09 -7.22 19.12
C GLY A 23 0.16 -7.52 17.94
N ILE A 24 0.59 -7.19 16.71
CA ILE A 24 -0.17 -7.54 15.49
C ILE A 24 0.28 -8.96 15.09
N PRO A 25 -0.64 -9.92 14.96
CA PRO A 25 -0.31 -11.27 14.51
C PRO A 25 0.42 -11.28 13.17
N ASN A 26 1.44 -12.12 13.05
CA ASN A 26 2.27 -12.20 11.84
C ASN A 26 1.44 -12.62 10.62
N GLU A 27 0.43 -13.45 10.80
CA GLU A 27 -0.46 -13.91 9.73
C GLU A 27 -1.21 -12.74 9.08
N ILE A 28 -1.54 -11.70 9.84
CA ILE A 28 -2.17 -10.48 9.29
C ILE A 28 -1.16 -9.70 8.45
N ILE A 29 0.07 -9.56 8.93
CA ILE A 29 1.14 -8.83 8.21
C ILE A 29 1.49 -9.57 6.91
N GLU A 30 1.64 -10.88 6.97
CA GLU A 30 1.91 -11.74 5.80
C GLU A 30 0.77 -11.64 4.79
N LYS A 31 -0.50 -11.72 5.23
CA LYS A 31 -1.64 -11.57 4.34
C LYS A 31 -1.69 -10.21 3.65
N VAL A 32 -1.47 -9.12 4.38
CA VAL A 32 -1.43 -7.76 3.78
C VAL A 32 -0.29 -7.67 2.76
N LYS A 33 0.86 -8.27 3.06
CA LYS A 33 2.02 -8.32 2.17
C LYS A 33 1.70 -9.10 0.88
N GLU A 34 1.18 -10.32 1.01
CA GLU A 34 0.80 -11.18 -0.11
C GLU A 34 -0.23 -10.52 -1.04
N GLU A 35 -1.31 -9.96 -0.47
CA GLU A 35 -2.34 -9.26 -1.25
C GLU A 35 -1.77 -8.02 -1.95
N SER A 36 -0.86 -7.30 -1.30
CA SER A 36 -0.18 -6.16 -1.91
C SER A 36 0.68 -6.57 -3.09
N PHE A 37 1.52 -7.61 -2.94
CA PHE A 37 2.34 -8.14 -4.04
C PHE A 37 1.47 -8.65 -5.19
N SER A 38 0.41 -9.39 -4.87
CA SER A 38 -0.56 -9.91 -5.85
C SER A 38 -1.22 -8.78 -6.64
N PHE A 39 -1.60 -7.67 -5.98
CA PHE A 39 -2.19 -6.52 -6.66
C PHE A 39 -1.18 -5.79 -7.56
N PHE A 40 -0.01 -5.42 -7.05
CA PHE A 40 0.97 -4.64 -7.82
C PHE A 40 1.64 -5.45 -8.94
N GLY A 41 1.65 -6.78 -8.83
CA GLY A 41 2.08 -7.68 -9.90
C GLY A 41 1.12 -7.79 -11.08
N LYS A 42 -0.11 -7.23 -11.00
CA LYS A 42 -1.05 -7.22 -12.12
C LYS A 42 -0.61 -6.25 -13.23
N PRO A 43 -1.02 -6.49 -14.50
CA PRO A 43 -0.81 -5.53 -15.58
C PRO A 43 -1.37 -4.15 -15.25
N ILE A 44 -0.72 -3.09 -15.74
CA ILE A 44 -1.09 -1.69 -15.45
C ILE A 44 -2.55 -1.38 -15.77
N PHE A 45 -3.08 -1.91 -16.88
CA PHE A 45 -4.47 -1.71 -17.28
C PHE A 45 -5.45 -2.25 -16.23
N THR A 46 -5.17 -3.40 -15.63
CA THR A 46 -5.97 -3.97 -14.55
C THR A 46 -5.88 -3.12 -13.28
N LYS A 47 -4.69 -2.61 -12.96
CA LYS A 47 -4.50 -1.74 -11.78
C LYS A 47 -5.20 -0.39 -11.94
N GLN A 48 -5.21 0.18 -13.15
CA GLN A 48 -5.91 1.43 -13.47
C GLN A 48 -7.42 1.36 -13.23
N GLN A 49 -8.04 0.19 -13.40
CA GLN A 49 -9.45 -0.01 -13.08
C GLN A 49 -9.77 0.12 -11.58
N ALA A 50 -8.76 -0.01 -10.69
CA ALA A 50 -8.91 0.24 -9.27
C ALA A 50 -8.92 1.75 -8.91
N GLY A 51 -8.71 2.64 -9.90
CA GLY A 51 -8.88 4.08 -9.75
C GLY A 51 -10.30 4.51 -10.10
N LEU A 52 -10.98 5.21 -9.19
CA LEU A 52 -12.27 5.84 -9.47
C LEU A 52 -12.07 7.19 -10.18
N GLY A 53 -11.60 7.21 -11.43
CA GLY A 53 -11.43 8.44 -12.21
C GLY A 53 -10.74 9.58 -11.41
N ASN A 54 -11.41 10.72 -11.25
CA ASN A 54 -10.91 11.89 -10.52
C ASN A 54 -10.97 11.77 -8.98
N HIS A 55 -11.43 10.64 -8.44
CA HIS A 55 -11.50 10.42 -7.00
C HIS A 55 -10.09 10.33 -6.39
N PRO A 56 -9.87 10.87 -5.17
CA PRO A 56 -8.55 10.84 -4.53
C PRO A 56 -8.11 9.42 -4.13
N LEU A 57 -9.06 8.53 -3.84
CA LEU A 57 -8.78 7.12 -3.53
C LEU A 57 -8.62 6.28 -4.80
N GLY A 58 -7.75 5.28 -4.73
CA GLY A 58 -7.50 4.32 -5.80
C GLY A 58 -6.03 4.23 -6.20
N TYR A 59 -5.79 3.48 -7.26
CA TYR A 59 -4.46 3.27 -7.81
C TYR A 59 -3.94 4.51 -8.56
N ARG A 60 -2.63 4.74 -8.45
CA ARG A 60 -1.89 5.77 -9.18
C ARG A 60 -0.51 5.24 -9.58
N HIS A 61 -0.09 5.62 -10.77
CA HIS A 61 1.26 5.43 -11.30
C HIS A 61 1.83 6.81 -11.58
N ILE A 62 2.89 7.20 -10.87
CA ILE A 62 3.51 8.52 -10.99
C ILE A 62 4.94 8.35 -11.47
N ASN A 63 5.29 9.15 -12.47
CA ASN A 63 6.67 9.35 -12.88
C ASN A 63 7.20 10.53 -12.09
N ILE A 64 8.18 10.27 -11.22
CA ILE A 64 8.85 11.31 -10.43
C ILE A 64 10.10 11.71 -11.20
N GLY A 65 10.21 13.02 -11.50
CA GLY A 65 11.37 13.60 -12.15
C GLY A 65 11.11 14.94 -12.83
N SER A 66 11.81 15.99 -12.41
CA SER A 66 12.13 17.10 -13.30
C SER A 66 13.66 17.16 -13.37
N HIS A 67 14.22 17.28 -14.57
CA HIS A 67 15.67 17.47 -14.77
C HIS A 67 16.60 16.37 -14.20
N ARG A 68 16.51 15.15 -14.76
CA ARG A 68 17.49 14.03 -14.66
C ARG A 68 17.38 13.06 -13.48
N ASP A 69 16.51 13.30 -12.51
CA ASP A 69 16.03 12.23 -11.63
C ASP A 69 14.87 11.51 -12.34
N MET A 70 14.96 10.19 -12.49
CA MET A 70 13.89 9.35 -13.05
C MET A 70 13.56 8.23 -12.07
N GLY A 71 12.32 8.18 -11.61
CA GLY A 71 11.79 7.06 -10.84
C GLY A 71 10.31 6.85 -11.14
N GLU A 72 9.93 5.64 -11.48
CA GLU A 72 8.53 5.23 -11.56
C GLU A 72 8.09 4.74 -10.17
N PHE A 73 6.97 5.27 -9.67
CA PHE A 73 6.41 4.83 -8.39
C PHE A 73 4.91 4.59 -8.52
N GLU A 74 4.47 3.46 -7.98
CA GLU A 74 3.07 3.06 -7.93
C GLU A 74 2.56 3.05 -6.49
N TYR A 75 1.32 3.49 -6.30
CA TYR A 75 0.64 3.39 -5.01
C TYR A 75 -0.85 3.13 -5.16
N LEU A 76 -1.45 2.60 -4.09
CA LEU A 76 -2.87 2.39 -3.94
C LEU A 76 -3.34 3.11 -2.67
N LEU A 77 -4.15 4.16 -2.83
CA LEU A 77 -4.69 4.91 -1.69
C LEU A 77 -6.07 4.37 -1.31
N LEU A 78 -6.22 3.93 -0.07
CA LEU A 78 -7.45 3.38 0.49
C LEU A 78 -7.92 4.22 1.69
N SER A 79 -9.24 4.29 1.90
CA SER A 79 -9.78 4.90 3.13
C SER A 79 -9.86 3.85 4.23
N ALA A 80 -9.29 4.15 5.39
CA ALA A 80 -9.41 3.34 6.60
C ALA A 80 -10.62 3.73 7.46
N HIS A 81 -11.43 4.71 7.04
CA HIS A 81 -12.60 5.12 7.80
C HIS A 81 -13.66 4.01 7.76
N PRO A 82 -14.19 3.56 8.92
CA PRO A 82 -15.12 2.43 9.01
C PRO A 82 -16.30 2.47 8.04
N TYR A 83 -16.84 3.65 7.75
CA TYR A 83 -17.92 3.83 6.79
C TYR A 83 -17.57 3.28 5.39
N TYR A 84 -16.38 3.59 4.88
CA TYR A 84 -15.95 3.13 3.54
C TYR A 84 -15.60 1.64 3.53
N ILE A 85 -15.11 1.12 4.66
CA ILE A 85 -14.83 -0.31 4.82
C ILE A 85 -16.15 -1.11 4.82
N ALA A 86 -17.12 -0.70 5.63
CA ALA A 86 -18.42 -1.37 5.74
C ALA A 86 -19.22 -1.31 4.43
N LYS A 87 -19.21 -0.17 3.74
CA LYS A 87 -19.88 -0.02 2.44
C LYS A 87 -19.32 -0.98 1.39
N LYS A 88 -18.01 -1.24 1.39
CA LYS A 88 -17.37 -2.20 0.46
C LYS A 88 -17.75 -3.65 0.75
N ILE A 89 -17.96 -4.00 2.03
CA ILE A 89 -18.47 -5.33 2.43
C ILE A 89 -19.90 -5.53 1.92
N HIS A 90 -20.74 -4.48 1.96
CA HIS A 90 -22.14 -4.57 1.52
C HIS A 90 -22.31 -4.86 0.03
N TYR A 91 -21.48 -4.27 -0.85
CA TYR A 91 -21.52 -4.58 -2.29
C TYR A 91 -20.97 -5.96 -2.66
N HIS A 92 -20.28 -6.65 -1.75
CA HIS A 92 -19.73 -7.98 -2.01
C HIS A 92 -20.69 -9.12 -1.60
N LEU A 93 -21.80 -8.77 -0.95
CA LEU A 93 -22.85 -9.68 -0.47
C LEU A 93 -24.17 -9.56 -1.28
N LEU A 94 -24.17 -8.80 -2.38
CA LEU A 94 -25.22 -8.69 -3.39
C LEU A 94 -24.64 -9.11 -4.75
#